data_AF-A0A3D2CLN7-F1
#
_entry.id   AF-A0A3D2CLN7-F1
#
_cell.length_a   1.000
_cell.length_b   1.000
_cell.length_c   1.000
_cell.angle_alpha   90.00
_cell.angle_beta   90.00
_cell.angle_gamma   90.00
#
_symmetry.space_group_name_H-M   'P 1'
#
loop_
_entity.id
_entity.type
_entity.pdbx_description
1 polymer ?
#
loop_
_entity_poly.entity_id
_entity_poly.type
_entity_poly.pdbx_seq_one_letter_code
_entity_poly.pdbx_strand_id
1 'polypeptide(L)'
;MLSPSELKKRQFSKALRGYSAIEVDEHLDFILEKYTELYRRNDELEKELSRLQTAYDQLKESEDAIRRAMVNAQREERKVIDEANDRASLILRTAQMNTSRILSDFKNQVREERVTLYKLRRAVKEFKENSLLQYKQHLEFLNQISPDLPSDDPALEMTEDDYANSLLEQMKLDIENASDAEKEPSAQAPAPDSVRRAGKGDFPEDQKMRTAIFETIRRGRTDRPDATTKEIPLKRK
;
A
#
# COMPACT_ATOMS: atom_id res chain seq x y z
N MET A 1 -29.35 -28.27 85.85
CA MET A 1 -30.64 -27.72 86.34
C MET A 1 -31.62 -28.86 86.48
N LEU A 2 -32.51 -28.84 87.48
CA LEU A 2 -33.58 -29.83 87.57
C LEU A 2 -34.55 -29.61 86.41
N SER A 3 -35.02 -30.69 85.77
CA SER A 3 -36.14 -30.55 84.83
C SER A 3 -37.44 -30.26 85.58
N PRO A 4 -38.44 -29.60 84.96
CA PRO A 4 -39.76 -29.44 85.57
C PRO A 4 -40.34 -30.79 86.05
N SER A 5 -40.08 -31.87 85.32
CA SER A 5 -40.52 -33.23 85.68
C SER A 5 -39.82 -33.81 86.92
N GLU A 6 -38.60 -33.37 87.22
CA GLU A 6 -37.86 -33.76 88.44
C GLU A 6 -38.32 -32.96 89.66
N LEU A 7 -38.68 -31.68 89.47
CA LEU A 7 -39.23 -30.84 90.53
C LEU A 7 -40.55 -31.41 91.07
N LYS A 8 -41.40 -31.93 90.17
CA LYS A 8 -42.69 -32.56 90.52
C LYS A 8 -42.57 -33.88 91.29
N LYS A 9 -41.45 -34.59 91.16
CA LYS A 9 -41.23 -35.90 91.80
C LYS A 9 -40.54 -35.81 93.17
N ARG A 10 -40.15 -34.61 93.59
CA ARG A 10 -39.39 -34.41 94.83
C ARG A 10 -40.29 -34.61 96.04
N GLN A 11 -39.92 -35.51 96.94
CA GLN A 11 -40.60 -35.73 98.20
C GLN A 11 -39.79 -35.14 99.35
N PHE A 12 -40.46 -34.45 100.28
CA PHE A 12 -39.84 -33.85 101.46
C PHE A 12 -40.10 -34.71 102.72
N SER A 13 -39.11 -34.79 103.61
CA SER A 13 -39.24 -35.50 104.89
C SER A 13 -40.08 -34.70 105.89
N LYS A 14 -40.96 -35.36 106.65
CA LYS A 14 -41.79 -34.72 107.69
C LYS A 14 -40.97 -34.45 108.97
N ALA A 15 -41.02 -33.23 109.49
CA ALA A 15 -40.36 -32.83 110.75
C ALA A 15 -41.38 -32.26 111.76
N LEU A 16 -41.10 -32.40 113.06
CA LEU A 16 -42.03 -32.09 114.17
C LEU A 16 -42.47 -30.60 114.24
N ARG A 17 -41.73 -29.69 113.60
CA ARG A 17 -42.08 -28.28 113.35
C ARG A 17 -41.69 -27.93 111.91
N GLY A 18 -42.54 -28.29 110.95
CA GLY A 18 -42.31 -28.07 109.52
C GLY A 18 -43.29 -27.07 108.91
N TYR A 19 -43.02 -26.69 107.65
CA TYR A 19 -43.96 -25.95 106.82
C TYR A 19 -45.23 -26.76 106.53
N SER A 20 -46.34 -26.07 106.29
CA SER A 20 -47.60 -26.70 105.88
C SER A 20 -47.44 -27.37 104.52
N ALA A 21 -47.71 -28.67 104.43
CA ALA A 21 -47.59 -29.42 103.18
C ALA A 21 -48.49 -28.84 102.07
N ILE A 22 -49.70 -28.39 102.42
CA ILE A 22 -50.69 -27.85 101.46
C ILE A 22 -50.19 -26.55 100.83
N GLU A 23 -49.68 -25.63 101.64
CA GLU A 23 -49.17 -24.33 101.17
C GLU A 23 -47.89 -24.49 100.34
N VAL A 24 -47.03 -25.44 100.72
CA VAL A 24 -45.82 -25.79 99.97
C VAL A 24 -46.17 -26.43 98.62
N ASP A 25 -47.16 -27.31 98.58
CA ASP A 25 -47.62 -27.96 97.34
C ASP A 25 -48.25 -26.93 96.37
N GLU A 26 -49.11 -26.02 96.85
CA GLU A 26 -49.65 -24.93 96.03
C GLU A 26 -48.56 -24.01 95.48
N HIS A 27 -47.55 -23.69 96.29
CA HIS A 27 -46.43 -22.86 95.84
C HIS A 27 -45.52 -23.60 94.85
N LEU A 28 -45.30 -24.91 95.05
CA LEU A 28 -44.56 -25.75 94.12
C LEU A 28 -45.26 -25.86 92.77
N ASP A 29 -46.58 -25.99 92.74
CA ASP A 29 -47.35 -26.01 91.49
C ASP A 29 -47.24 -24.68 90.72
N PHE A 30 -47.31 -23.54 91.42
CA PHE A 30 -47.09 -22.23 90.81
C PHE A 30 -45.66 -22.07 90.26
N ILE A 31 -44.64 -22.48 91.04
CA ILE A 31 -43.24 -22.47 90.58
C ILE A 31 -43.09 -23.39 89.37
N LEU A 32 -43.69 -24.59 89.41
CA LEU A 32 -43.62 -25.56 88.32
C LEU A 32 -44.17 -24.97 87.02
N GLU A 33 -45.34 -24.32 87.07
CA GLU A 33 -45.97 -23.67 85.92
C GLU A 33 -45.03 -22.59 85.33
N LYS A 34 -44.53 -21.69 86.17
CA LYS A 34 -43.62 -20.63 85.72
C LYS A 34 -42.29 -21.17 85.20
N TYR A 35 -41.79 -22.24 85.80
CA TYR A 35 -40.57 -22.91 85.35
C TYR A 35 -40.79 -23.58 83.98
N THR A 36 -41.93 -24.23 83.76
CA THR A 36 -42.28 -24.79 82.44
C THR A 36 -42.45 -23.72 81.37
N GLU A 37 -43.08 -22.59 81.69
CA GLU A 37 -43.20 -21.43 80.79
C GLU A 37 -41.82 -20.90 80.39
N LEU A 38 -40.91 -20.77 81.36
CA LEU A 38 -39.55 -20.28 81.14
C LEU A 38 -38.72 -21.24 80.27
N TYR A 39 -38.83 -22.55 80.48
CA TYR A 39 -38.17 -23.54 79.62
C TYR A 39 -38.69 -23.50 78.18
N ARG A 40 -40.01 -23.40 78.00
CA ARG A 40 -40.61 -23.29 76.68
C ARG A 40 -40.12 -22.04 75.95
N ARG A 41 -40.10 -20.90 76.65
CA ARG A 41 -39.62 -19.64 76.08
C ARG A 41 -38.13 -19.69 75.75
N ASN A 42 -37.33 -20.38 76.56
CA ASN A 42 -35.91 -20.60 76.26
C ASN A 42 -35.74 -21.44 74.98
N ASP A 43 -36.45 -22.57 74.86
CA ASP A 43 -36.40 -23.40 73.65
C ASP A 43 -36.89 -22.65 72.39
N GLU A 44 -37.92 -21.81 72.51
CA GLU A 44 -38.39 -20.93 71.43
C GLU A 44 -37.30 -19.90 71.04
N LEU A 45 -36.66 -19.25 72.01
CA LEU A 45 -35.58 -18.30 71.78
C LEU A 45 -34.33 -18.96 71.18
N GLU A 46 -33.93 -20.15 71.64
CA GLU A 46 -32.81 -20.91 71.09
C GLU A 46 -33.06 -21.27 69.61
N LYS A 47 -34.29 -21.69 69.28
CA LYS A 47 -34.69 -21.95 67.89
C LYS A 47 -34.65 -20.69 67.03
N GLU A 48 -35.12 -19.56 67.56
CA GLU A 48 -35.08 -18.29 66.83
C GLU A 48 -33.64 -17.81 66.62
N LEU A 49 -32.78 -17.94 67.63
CA LEU A 49 -31.36 -17.60 67.56
C LEU A 49 -30.64 -18.47 66.51
N SER A 50 -30.90 -19.77 66.49
CA SER A 50 -30.35 -20.69 65.49
C SER A 50 -30.78 -20.31 64.06
N ARG A 51 -32.06 -19.94 63.87
CA ARG A 51 -32.56 -19.46 62.58
C ARG A 51 -31.89 -18.16 62.15
N LEU A 52 -31.76 -17.20 63.07
CA LEU A 52 -31.11 -15.92 62.81
C LEU A 52 -29.63 -16.09 62.47
N GLN A 53 -28.91 -16.96 63.19
CA GLN A 53 -27.51 -17.29 62.88
C GLN A 53 -27.38 -17.88 61.48
N THR A 54 -28.24 -18.83 61.13
CA THR A 54 -28.24 -19.43 59.78
C THR A 54 -28.49 -18.38 58.70
N ALA A 55 -29.47 -17.48 58.91
CA ALA A 55 -29.74 -16.40 57.97
C ALA A 55 -28.58 -15.40 57.87
N TYR A 56 -27.93 -15.09 59.00
CA TYR A 56 -26.77 -14.22 59.06
C TYR A 56 -25.58 -14.82 58.28
N ASP A 57 -25.31 -16.11 58.46
CA ASP A 57 -24.21 -16.79 57.76
C ASP A 57 -24.46 -16.82 56.24
N GLN A 58 -25.70 -17.07 55.81
CA GLN A 58 -26.08 -17.00 54.40
C GLN A 58 -25.90 -15.59 53.82
N LEU A 59 -26.32 -14.55 54.57
CA LEU A 59 -26.13 -13.17 54.15
C LEU A 59 -24.64 -12.83 54.02
N LYS A 60 -23.84 -13.24 54.98
CA LYS A 60 -22.39 -13.02 54.97
C LYS A 60 -21.71 -13.71 53.78
N GLU A 61 -22.08 -14.96 53.49
CA GLU A 61 -21.57 -15.68 52.32
C GLU A 61 -21.99 -15.00 51.00
N SER A 62 -23.23 -14.51 50.94
CA SER A 62 -23.73 -13.77 49.78
C SER A 62 -22.99 -12.44 49.58
N GLU A 63 -22.68 -11.73 50.67
CA GLU A 63 -21.91 -10.48 50.63
C GLU A 63 -20.49 -10.74 50.13
N ASP A 64 -19.83 -11.79 50.62
CA ASP A 64 -18.50 -12.18 50.17
C ASP A 64 -18.50 -12.64 48.70
N ALA A 65 -19.57 -13.30 48.24
CA ALA A 65 -19.74 -13.63 46.82
C ALA A 65 -19.89 -12.36 45.96
N ILE A 66 -20.70 -11.39 46.40
CA ILE A 66 -20.89 -10.12 45.70
C ILE A 66 -19.58 -9.32 45.66
N ARG A 67 -18.85 -9.24 46.78
CA ARG A 67 -17.54 -8.57 46.84
C ARG A 67 -16.54 -9.20 45.87
N ARG A 68 -16.47 -10.54 45.83
CA ARG A 68 -15.63 -11.27 44.86
C ARG A 68 -16.05 -11.00 43.42
N ALA A 69 -17.35 -11.03 43.13
CA ALA A 69 -17.88 -10.72 41.81
C ALA A 69 -17.54 -9.29 41.38
N MET A 70 -17.64 -8.31 42.29
CA MET A 70 -17.32 -6.91 42.04
C MET A 70 -15.84 -6.71 41.72
N VAL A 71 -14.93 -7.32 42.49
CA VAL A 71 -13.48 -7.26 42.22
C VAL A 71 -13.14 -7.89 40.88
N ASN A 72 -13.77 -9.04 40.57
CA ASN A 72 -13.58 -9.69 39.28
C ASN A 72 -14.10 -8.82 38.13
N ALA A 73 -15.30 -8.24 38.27
CA ALA A 73 -15.88 -7.34 37.28
C ALA A 73 -14.97 -6.12 37.03
N GLN A 74 -14.44 -5.50 38.08
CA GLN A 74 -13.47 -4.39 37.94
C GLN A 74 -12.18 -4.82 37.25
N ARG A 75 -11.69 -6.03 37.51
CA ARG A 75 -10.50 -6.56 36.84
C ARG A 75 -10.75 -6.82 35.35
N GLU A 76 -11.89 -7.41 35.02
CA GLU A 76 -12.28 -7.63 33.63
C GLU A 76 -12.55 -6.32 32.90
N GLU A 77 -13.18 -5.34 33.55
CA GLU A 77 -13.36 -3.99 33.00
C GLU A 77 -12.02 -3.35 32.62
N ARG A 78 -11.03 -3.39 33.52
CA ARG A 78 -9.68 -2.87 33.24
C ARG A 78 -9.03 -3.59 32.06
N LYS A 79 -9.13 -4.92 31.99
CA LYS A 79 -8.61 -5.69 30.85
C LYS A 79 -9.27 -5.28 29.54
N VAL A 80 -10.59 -5.11 29.52
CA VAL A 80 -11.32 -4.69 28.32
C VAL A 80 -10.86 -3.31 27.85
N ILE A 81 -10.66 -2.37 28.79
CA ILE A 81 -10.16 -1.03 28.49
C ILE A 81 -8.72 -1.09 27.94
N ASP A 82 -7.83 -1.86 28.58
CA ASP A 82 -6.45 -2.02 28.15
C ASP A 82 -6.37 -2.66 26.76
N GLU A 83 -7.13 -3.73 26.51
CA GLU A 83 -7.22 -4.37 25.20
C GLU A 83 -7.78 -3.42 24.12
N ALA A 84 -8.78 -2.60 24.46
CA ALA A 84 -9.34 -1.62 23.53
C ALA A 84 -8.30 -0.54 23.18
N ASN A 85 -7.53 -0.06 24.17
CA ASN A 85 -6.46 0.91 23.97
C ASN A 85 -5.31 0.34 23.13
N ASP A 86 -4.92 -0.91 23.37
CA ASP A 86 -3.90 -1.60 22.59
C ASP A 86 -4.35 -1.80 21.14
N ARG A 87 -5.59 -2.23 20.92
CA ARG A 87 -6.17 -2.36 19.57
C ARG A 87 -6.26 -1.01 18.87
N ALA A 88 -6.70 0.04 19.55
CA ALA A 88 -6.75 1.38 19.00
C ALA A 88 -5.36 1.87 18.59
N SER A 89 -4.36 1.68 19.45
CA SER A 89 -2.97 2.03 19.18
C SER A 89 -2.40 1.26 17.98
N LEU A 90 -2.70 -0.04 17.88
CA LEU A 90 -2.31 -0.87 16.75
C LEU A 90 -2.96 -0.40 15.45
N ILE A 91 -4.25 -0.09 15.46
CA ILE A 91 -4.98 0.44 14.30
C ILE A 91 -4.35 1.76 13.86
N LEU A 92 -4.11 2.70 14.78
CA LEU A 92 -3.49 3.98 14.48
C LEU A 92 -2.11 3.80 13.85
N ARG A 93 -1.26 2.96 14.46
CA ARG A 93 0.08 2.69 13.93
C ARG A 93 0.03 2.04 12.55
N THR A 94 -0.88 1.11 12.33
CA THR A 94 -1.05 0.44 11.04
C THR A 94 -1.56 1.41 9.97
N ALA A 95 -2.53 2.25 10.31
CA ALA A 95 -3.05 3.29 9.43
C ALA A 95 -1.97 4.32 9.06
N GLN A 96 -1.15 4.74 10.03
CA GLN A 96 -0.01 5.63 9.80
C GLN A 96 1.02 5.00 8.86
N MET A 97 1.41 3.74 9.09
CA MET A 97 2.35 3.03 8.22
C MET A 97 1.81 2.88 6.79
N ASN A 98 0.55 2.48 6.65
CA ASN A 98 -0.10 2.34 5.34
C ASN A 98 -0.19 3.69 4.62
N THR A 99 -0.58 4.75 5.32
CA THR A 99 -0.66 6.10 4.74
C THR A 99 0.72 6.59 4.31
N SER A 100 1.75 6.38 5.14
CA SER A 100 3.13 6.73 4.80
C SER A 100 3.63 5.97 3.57
N ARG A 101 3.29 4.68 3.47
CA ARG A 101 3.61 3.86 2.30
C ARG A 101 2.93 4.38 1.04
N ILE A 102 1.62 4.58 1.07
CA ILE A 102 0.84 5.13 -0.05
C ILE A 102 1.40 6.49 -0.48
N LEU A 103 1.71 7.37 0.49
CA LEU A 103 2.28 8.69 0.19
C LEU A 103 3.67 8.59 -0.46
N SER A 104 4.51 7.66 0.00
CA SER A 104 5.81 7.39 -0.61
C SER A 104 5.67 6.90 -2.04
N ASP A 105 4.77 5.93 -2.26
CA ASP A 105 4.50 5.37 -3.59
C ASP A 105 3.98 6.45 -4.54
N PHE A 106 3.03 7.28 -4.09
CA PHE A 106 2.51 8.40 -4.87
C PHE A 106 3.59 9.44 -5.20
N LYS A 107 4.46 9.78 -4.24
CA LYS A 107 5.60 10.68 -4.49
C LYS A 107 6.56 10.12 -5.53
N ASN A 108 6.78 8.80 -5.53
CA ASN A 108 7.62 8.14 -6.53
C ASN A 108 6.97 8.18 -7.92
N GLN A 109 5.68 7.86 -8.03
CA GLN A 109 4.93 7.97 -9.28
C GLN A 109 4.94 9.40 -9.84
N VAL A 110 4.70 10.41 -9.00
CA VAL A 110 4.76 11.81 -9.42
C VAL A 110 6.16 12.19 -9.92
N ARG A 111 7.21 11.66 -9.29
CA ARG A 111 8.59 11.89 -9.74
C ARG A 111 8.83 11.25 -11.10
N GLU A 112 8.41 10.01 -11.30
CA GLU A 112 8.52 9.29 -12.57
C GLU A 112 7.77 10.02 -13.69
N GLU A 113 6.53 10.43 -13.45
CA GLU A 113 5.74 11.19 -14.42
C GLU A 113 6.39 12.52 -14.79
N ARG A 114 6.96 13.24 -13.80
CA ARG A 114 7.72 14.47 -14.07
C ARG A 114 8.93 14.21 -14.96
N VAL A 115 9.66 13.11 -14.75
CA VAL A 115 10.79 12.72 -15.59
C VAL A 115 10.32 12.39 -17.01
N THR A 116 9.24 11.64 -17.15
CA THR A 116 8.64 11.29 -18.45
C THR A 116 8.20 12.55 -19.20
N LEU A 117 7.52 13.47 -18.52
CA LEU A 117 7.09 14.74 -19.08
C LEU A 117 8.28 15.60 -19.54
N TYR A 118 9.35 15.65 -18.76
CA TYR A 118 10.58 16.34 -19.15
C TYR A 118 11.21 15.74 -20.41
N LYS A 119 11.31 14.40 -20.49
CA LYS A 119 11.82 13.70 -21.68
C LYS A 119 10.95 13.97 -22.91
N LEU A 120 9.62 13.94 -22.77
CA LEU A 120 8.69 14.21 -23.86
C LEU A 120 8.83 15.66 -24.36
N ARG A 121 8.89 16.64 -23.45
CA ARG A 121 9.12 18.06 -23.82
C ARG A 121 10.43 18.24 -24.58
N ARG A 122 11.49 17.54 -24.14
CA ARG A 122 12.78 17.55 -24.83
C ARG A 122 12.67 16.95 -26.23
N ALA A 123 12.02 15.78 -26.38
CA ALA A 123 11.81 15.15 -27.67
C ALA A 123 10.98 16.02 -28.63
N VAL A 124 9.95 16.71 -28.13
CA VAL A 124 9.15 17.67 -28.93
C VAL A 124 10.01 18.85 -29.39
N LYS A 125 10.88 19.37 -28.51
CA LYS A 125 11.81 20.44 -28.86
C LYS A 125 12.80 19.98 -29.93
N GLU A 126 13.43 18.83 -29.74
CA GLU A 126 14.37 18.23 -30.69
C GLU A 126 13.69 17.94 -32.04
N PHE A 127 12.46 17.41 -32.03
CA PHE A 127 11.67 17.20 -33.24
C PHE A 127 11.37 18.52 -33.97
N LYS A 128 10.97 19.56 -33.24
CA LYS A 128 10.73 20.90 -33.82
C LYS A 128 12.01 21.45 -34.46
N GLU A 129 13.15 21.36 -33.78
CA GLU A 129 14.45 21.82 -34.29
C GLU A 129 14.87 21.05 -35.54
N ASN A 130 14.73 19.72 -35.52
CA ASN A 130 15.03 18.86 -36.67
C ASN A 130 14.13 19.16 -37.88
N SER A 131 12.81 19.27 -37.67
CA SER A 131 11.87 19.59 -38.74
C SER A 131 12.14 20.98 -39.35
N LEU A 132 12.44 21.99 -38.52
CA LEU A 132 12.81 23.31 -39.01
C LEU A 132 14.11 23.29 -39.82
N LEU A 133 15.10 22.48 -39.40
CA LEU A 133 16.34 22.31 -40.15
C LEU A 133 16.08 21.65 -41.50
N GLN A 134 15.27 20.59 -41.55
CA GLN A 134 14.89 19.94 -42.80
C GLN A 134 14.18 20.90 -43.75
N TYR A 135 13.22 21.71 -43.26
CA TYR A 135 12.56 22.70 -44.11
C TYR A 135 13.52 23.74 -44.67
N LYS A 136 14.49 24.22 -43.88
CA LYS A 136 15.53 25.13 -44.37
C LYS A 136 16.37 24.49 -45.48
N GLN A 137 16.79 23.24 -45.30
CA GLN A 137 17.53 22.50 -46.32
C GLN A 137 16.70 22.33 -47.61
N HIS A 138 15.41 22.01 -47.50
CA HIS A 138 14.52 21.91 -48.66
C HIS A 138 14.34 23.25 -49.38
N LEU A 139 14.25 24.36 -48.64
CA LEU A 139 14.17 25.71 -49.22
C LEU A 139 15.47 26.09 -49.94
N GLU A 140 16.63 25.81 -49.34
CA GLU A 140 17.92 26.02 -50.00
C GLU A 140 18.05 25.19 -51.27
N PHE A 141 17.61 23.93 -51.26
CA PHE A 141 17.60 23.07 -52.44
C PHE A 141 16.67 23.59 -53.54
N LEU A 142 15.47 24.08 -53.19
CA LEU A 142 14.54 24.69 -54.14
C LEU A 142 15.13 25.95 -54.78
N ASN A 143 15.77 26.80 -53.98
CA ASN A 143 16.47 27.99 -54.48
C ASN A 143 17.69 27.66 -55.36
N GLN A 144 18.27 26.46 -55.23
CA GLN A 144 19.36 25.99 -56.10
C GLN A 144 18.84 25.40 -57.43
N ILE A 145 17.62 24.84 -57.45
CA ILE A 145 17.02 24.26 -58.66
C ILE A 145 16.30 25.32 -59.49
N SER A 146 15.66 26.28 -58.84
CA SER A 146 15.00 27.39 -59.51
C SER A 146 15.89 28.62 -59.41
N PRO A 147 16.57 29.06 -60.50
CA PRO A 147 16.90 30.47 -60.60
C PRO A 147 15.58 31.24 -60.48
N ASP A 148 15.55 32.34 -59.73
CA ASP A 148 14.46 33.31 -59.88
C ASP A 148 14.46 33.69 -61.36
N LEU A 149 13.53 33.12 -62.14
CA LEU A 149 13.33 33.56 -63.50
C LEU A 149 12.95 35.03 -63.40
N PRO A 150 13.72 35.95 -64.00
CA PRO A 150 13.23 37.31 -64.14
C PRO A 150 11.88 37.20 -64.85
N SER A 151 10.84 37.77 -64.24
CA SER A 151 9.49 37.75 -64.82
C SER A 151 9.43 38.48 -66.17
N ASP A 152 10.50 39.21 -66.50
CA ASP A 152 10.74 39.89 -67.76
C ASP A 152 11.94 39.22 -68.46
N ASP A 153 11.69 38.12 -69.17
CA ASP A 153 12.67 37.51 -70.09
C ASP A 153 12.46 38.13 -71.49
N PRO A 154 13.32 39.07 -71.95
CA PRO A 154 13.11 39.78 -73.22
C PRO A 154 13.16 38.84 -74.44
N ALA A 155 13.65 37.61 -74.28
CA ALA A 155 13.64 36.57 -75.31
C ALA A 155 12.23 36.01 -75.60
N LEU A 156 11.26 36.19 -74.70
CA LEU A 156 9.87 35.79 -74.94
C LEU A 156 9.07 36.84 -75.76
N GLU A 157 9.67 38.01 -76.06
CA GLU A 157 9.08 39.08 -76.88
C GLU A 157 9.78 39.31 -78.24
N MET A 158 10.85 38.57 -78.57
CA MET A 158 11.55 38.71 -79.86
C MET A 158 10.88 37.91 -80.99
N THR A 159 10.82 38.46 -82.21
CA THR A 159 10.32 37.74 -83.39
C THR A 159 11.37 36.76 -83.92
N GLU A 160 10.92 35.65 -84.52
CA GLU A 160 11.77 34.54 -85.02
C GLU A 160 12.88 35.01 -85.99
N ASP A 161 12.61 36.09 -86.75
CA ASP A 161 13.55 36.67 -87.71
C ASP A 161 14.75 37.35 -87.05
N ASP A 162 14.57 37.99 -85.88
CA ASP A 162 15.64 38.69 -85.17
C ASP A 162 16.61 37.69 -84.51
N TYR A 163 16.08 36.55 -84.07
CA TYR A 163 16.90 35.45 -83.55
C TYR A 163 17.76 34.81 -84.64
N ALA A 164 17.18 34.55 -85.82
CA ALA A 164 17.89 33.98 -86.97
C ALA A 164 19.05 34.86 -87.45
N ASN A 165 18.85 36.20 -87.46
CA ASN A 165 19.89 37.14 -87.83
C ASN A 165 21.04 37.17 -86.81
N SER A 166 20.74 37.07 -85.50
CA SER A 166 21.78 37.01 -84.47
C SER A 166 22.66 35.75 -84.57
N LEU A 167 22.06 34.62 -84.96
CA LEU A 167 22.79 33.36 -85.12
C LEU A 167 23.67 33.35 -86.38
N LEU A 168 23.21 33.99 -87.45
CA LEU A 168 24.01 34.20 -88.66
C LEU A 168 25.19 35.14 -88.44
N GLU A 169 25.02 36.16 -87.59
CA GLU A 169 26.12 37.07 -87.18
C GLU A 169 27.19 36.30 -86.39
N GLN A 170 26.78 35.43 -85.47
CA GLN A 170 27.69 34.59 -84.68
C GLN A 170 28.43 33.58 -85.57
N MET A 171 27.75 32.93 -86.51
CA MET A 171 28.40 32.02 -87.47
C MET A 171 29.40 32.73 -88.37
N LYS A 172 29.17 34.00 -88.75
CA LYS A 172 30.15 34.78 -89.51
C LYS A 172 31.43 35.05 -88.71
N LEU A 173 31.29 35.40 -87.44
CA LEU A 173 32.42 35.67 -86.56
C LEU A 173 33.27 34.41 -86.31
N ASP A 174 32.65 33.24 -86.21
CA ASP A 174 33.37 31.97 -86.04
C ASP A 174 34.10 31.52 -87.31
N ILE A 175 33.54 31.82 -88.49
CA ILE A 175 34.17 31.53 -89.79
C ILE A 175 35.39 32.44 -90.03
N GLU A 176 35.33 33.72 -89.66
CA GLU A 176 36.47 34.65 -89.76
C GLU A 176 37.63 34.24 -88.83
N ASN A 177 37.31 33.76 -87.62
CA ASN A 177 38.34 33.33 -86.66
C ASN A 177 38.98 31.97 -87.02
N ALA A 178 38.35 31.16 -87.87
CA ALA A 178 38.86 29.85 -88.30
C ALA A 178 39.83 29.91 -89.49
N SER A 179 39.91 31.03 -90.22
CA SER A 179 40.79 31.16 -91.41
C SER A 179 42.25 31.55 -91.14
N ASP A 180 42.63 31.84 -89.89
CA ASP A 180 43.95 32.41 -89.54
C ASP A 180 44.92 31.45 -88.78
N ALA A 181 44.64 30.14 -88.70
CA ALA A 181 45.44 29.20 -87.89
C ALA A 181 45.85 27.89 -88.60
N GLU A 182 46.89 27.94 -89.45
CA GLU A 182 47.69 26.74 -89.79
C GLU A 182 49.21 27.05 -89.81
N LYS A 183 49.94 26.58 -88.77
CA LYS A 183 51.33 26.05 -88.84
C LYS A 183 51.84 25.63 -87.43
N GLU A 184 51.70 24.34 -87.13
CA GLU A 184 52.60 23.55 -86.26
C GLU A 184 53.93 23.31 -87.01
N PRO A 185 55.12 23.06 -86.39
CA PRO A 185 55.29 21.90 -85.47
C PRO A 185 56.41 22.00 -84.40
N SER A 186 56.47 21.04 -83.46
CA SER A 186 57.71 20.28 -83.10
C SER A 186 57.66 19.56 -81.73
N ALA A 187 57.64 18.23 -81.81
CA ALA A 187 58.54 17.26 -81.16
C ALA A 187 58.61 17.08 -79.61
N GLN A 188 58.39 15.80 -79.26
CA GLN A 188 59.22 14.90 -78.43
C GLN A 188 58.92 14.66 -76.93
N ALA A 189 58.65 13.38 -76.64
CA ALA A 189 58.49 12.69 -75.35
C ALA A 189 59.86 12.49 -74.61
N PRO A 190 59.92 12.15 -73.30
CA PRO A 190 59.64 10.78 -72.81
C PRO A 190 59.09 10.66 -71.36
N ALA A 191 58.74 9.43 -70.95
CA ALA A 191 58.39 9.02 -69.56
C ALA A 191 59.60 9.13 -68.58
N PRO A 192 59.43 9.11 -67.23
CA PRO A 192 59.54 7.83 -66.49
C PRO A 192 58.86 7.71 -65.08
N ASP A 193 58.80 6.45 -64.60
CA ASP A 193 58.87 5.89 -63.23
C ASP A 193 58.80 6.77 -61.96
N SER A 194 58.00 6.35 -60.96
CA SER A 194 58.51 5.62 -59.77
C SER A 194 57.52 5.54 -58.58
N VAL A 195 57.28 4.28 -58.17
CA VAL A 195 57.09 3.71 -56.82
C VAL A 195 57.05 4.66 -55.60
N ARG A 196 56.03 4.53 -54.72
CA ARG A 196 56.18 4.09 -53.30
C ARG A 196 54.90 4.19 -52.44
N ARG A 197 54.60 3.05 -51.77
CA ARG A 197 54.11 2.84 -50.37
C ARG A 197 52.81 3.54 -49.95
N ALA A 198 52.05 3.06 -48.97
CA ALA A 198 51.84 1.81 -48.25
C ALA A 198 50.62 2.11 -47.36
N GLY A 199 49.77 1.12 -47.06
CA GLY A 199 48.65 1.35 -46.16
C GLY A 199 47.67 0.17 -46.08
N LYS A 200 48.17 -0.97 -45.63
CA LYS A 200 47.35 -2.10 -45.15
C LYS A 200 46.64 -1.64 -43.87
N GLY A 201 45.31 -1.66 -43.86
CA GLY A 201 44.49 -1.54 -42.65
C GLY A 201 43.53 -2.72 -42.63
N ASP A 202 43.86 -3.73 -41.83
CA ASP A 202 43.07 -4.92 -41.59
C ASP A 202 41.69 -4.55 -41.02
N PHE A 203 40.61 -5.06 -41.62
CA PHE A 203 39.30 -5.19 -41.00
C PHE A 203 39.15 -6.63 -40.50
N PRO A 204 39.08 -6.89 -39.18
CA PRO A 204 38.61 -8.16 -38.66
C PRO A 204 37.07 -8.18 -38.64
N GLU A 205 36.48 -9.11 -39.40
CA GLU A 205 35.09 -9.55 -39.25
C GLU A 205 34.90 -10.19 -37.87
N ASP A 206 34.27 -9.46 -36.93
CA ASP A 206 33.79 -10.08 -35.68
C ASP A 206 32.32 -10.47 -35.80
N GLN A 207 32.13 -11.62 -36.45
CA GLN A 207 30.88 -12.33 -36.66
C GLN A 207 30.29 -12.94 -35.37
N LYS A 208 30.76 -12.54 -34.18
CA LYS A 208 30.38 -13.12 -32.87
C LYS A 208 29.43 -12.27 -32.01
N MET A 209 29.04 -11.07 -32.45
CA MET A 209 28.10 -10.21 -31.69
C MET A 209 26.66 -10.22 -32.24
N ARG A 210 26.37 -10.91 -33.34
CA ARG A 210 25.00 -11.02 -33.89
C ARG A 210 24.21 -12.23 -33.36
N THR A 211 24.89 -13.23 -32.83
CA THR A 211 24.26 -14.46 -32.32
C THR A 211 23.86 -14.38 -30.84
N ALA A 212 24.43 -13.46 -30.04
CA ALA A 212 24.09 -13.34 -28.62
C ALA A 212 22.80 -12.53 -28.33
N ILE A 213 22.33 -11.71 -29.27
CA ILE A 213 21.12 -10.88 -29.10
C ILE A 213 19.84 -11.65 -29.50
N PHE A 214 19.95 -12.69 -30.33
CA PHE A 214 18.79 -13.48 -30.76
C PHE A 214 18.43 -14.68 -29.86
N GLU A 215 19.34 -15.16 -29.00
CA GLU A 215 19.02 -16.25 -28.05
C GLU A 215 18.40 -15.77 -26.72
N THR A 216 18.61 -14.51 -26.34
CA THR A 216 18.06 -13.95 -25.08
C THR A 216 16.55 -13.62 -25.18
N ILE A 217 16.01 -13.49 -26.39
CA ILE A 217 14.58 -13.21 -26.62
C ILE A 217 13.73 -14.50 -26.64
N ARG A 218 14.34 -15.68 -26.81
CA ARG A 218 13.62 -16.97 -26.84
C ARG A 218 13.42 -17.62 -25.48
N ARG A 219 14.14 -17.17 -24.44
CA ARG A 219 14.13 -17.80 -23.09
C ARG A 219 13.18 -17.12 -22.08
N GLY A 220 12.50 -16.04 -22.46
CA GLY A 220 11.60 -15.27 -21.58
C GLY A 220 10.10 -15.54 -21.75
N ARG A 221 9.68 -16.59 -22.47
CA ARG A 221 8.26 -16.83 -22.79
C ARG A 221 7.70 -18.18 -22.34
N THR A 222 8.37 -18.87 -21.44
CA THR A 222 7.87 -20.10 -20.81
C THR A 222 8.01 -19.99 -19.31
N ASP A 223 7.10 -19.27 -18.67
CA ASP A 223 6.73 -19.47 -17.26
C ASP A 223 5.39 -18.75 -17.02
N ARG A 224 4.32 -19.44 -17.37
CA ARG A 224 2.94 -19.11 -16.97
C ARG A 224 2.53 -20.22 -15.99
N PRO A 225 2.43 -19.96 -14.68
CA PRO A 225 1.87 -20.97 -13.77
C PRO A 225 0.34 -20.98 -13.90
N ASP A 226 -0.19 -22.20 -13.99
CA ASP A 226 -1.60 -22.54 -14.10
C ASP A 226 -2.47 -21.86 -13.02
N ALA A 227 -3.51 -21.16 -13.47
CA ALA A 227 -4.59 -20.70 -12.60
C ALA A 227 -5.54 -21.88 -12.34
N THR A 228 -5.26 -22.65 -11.29
CA THR A 228 -6.23 -23.57 -10.67
C THR A 228 -7.35 -22.76 -10.01
N THR A 229 -8.51 -22.68 -10.67
CA THR A 229 -9.77 -22.25 -10.07
C THR A 229 -10.21 -23.29 -9.04
N LYS A 230 -9.99 -23.02 -7.74
CA LYS A 230 -10.67 -23.71 -6.64
C LYS A 230 -11.91 -22.91 -6.24
N GLU A 231 -13.06 -23.52 -6.46
CA GLU A 231 -14.36 -23.08 -5.95
C GLU A 231 -14.34 -22.96 -4.42
N ILE A 232 -14.90 -21.86 -3.90
CA ILE A 232 -15.21 -21.69 -2.47
C ILE A 232 -16.74 -21.66 -2.35
N PRO A 233 -17.39 -22.59 -1.62
CA PRO A 233 -18.83 -22.58 -1.46
C PRO A 233 -19.25 -21.52 -0.42
N LEU A 234 -20.13 -20.61 -0.84
CA LEU A 234 -20.86 -19.68 0.01
C LEU A 234 -21.82 -20.47 0.92
N LYS A 235 -21.46 -20.65 2.21
CA LYS A 235 -22.45 -20.96 3.26
C LYS A 235 -23.13 -19.66 3.68
N ARG A 236 -24.42 -19.51 3.32
CA ARG A 236 -25.32 -18.54 3.95
C ARG A 236 -25.68 -19.03 5.35
N LYS A 237 -25.57 -18.15 6.35
CA LYS A 237 -26.38 -18.16 7.56
C LYS A 237 -27.53 -17.19 7.37
#